data_AF-A0A1V5BQQ0-F1
#
_entry.id   AF-A0A1V5BQQ0-F1
#
_cell.length_a   1.000
_cell.length_b   1.000
_cell.length_c   1.000
_cell.angle_alpha   90.00
_cell.angle_beta   90.00
_cell.angle_gamma   90.00
#
_symmetry.space_group_name_H-M   'P 1'
#
loop_
_entity.id
_entity.type
_entity.pdbx_description
1 polymer ?
#
loop_
_entity_poly.entity_id
_entity_poly.type
_entity_poly.pdbx_seq_one_letter_code
_entity_poly.pdbx_strand_id
1 'polypeptide(L)'
;MVDPKNPGAVDEIIHLGDFWDEEKIQAVKQQVLQTNIRVGRLFKIAYHQLAEAKVIKDELDSYLEEAANRSRVHETAWKIIKSVTEDAPVQYEREPKARHLFATAFTPGGQWHHLDTILQDIKKLYLVTGDATSLTSYVVGAVARAAHTRGLDTGVFHCPLAPDNIDLVLIPRQGCAVMKDIPGIEFKAQNVPAITKVKLYNLNQHLNESILAVYGSEIDSARKRLSAAINRAISYIAKAKEEHDHMETYYIPAMNFDAINAKREEILARVLKYAEESGS
;
A
#
# COMPACT_ATOMS: atom_id res chain seq x y z
N MET A 1 -15.45 -6.59 -12.52
CA MET A 1 -15.17 -6.77 -13.95
C MET A 1 -14.50 -5.50 -14.42
N VAL A 2 -13.28 -5.59 -14.97
CA VAL A 2 -12.58 -4.43 -15.53
C VAL A 2 -12.72 -4.57 -17.04
N ASP A 3 -13.67 -3.85 -17.61
CA ASP A 3 -13.86 -3.84 -19.05
C ASP A 3 -12.77 -2.98 -19.71
N PRO A 4 -12.24 -3.40 -20.88
CA PRO A 4 -11.30 -2.59 -21.64
C PRO A 4 -11.93 -1.25 -22.01
N LYS A 5 -11.16 -0.17 -21.95
CA LYS A 5 -11.66 1.18 -22.29
C LYS A 5 -11.71 1.37 -23.80
N ASN A 6 -10.76 0.78 -24.52
CA ASN A 6 -10.59 0.90 -25.97
C ASN A 6 -10.29 -0.48 -26.58
N PRO A 7 -11.23 -1.45 -26.47
CA PRO A 7 -11.03 -2.81 -26.98
C PRO A 7 -10.73 -2.79 -28.49
N GLY A 8 -9.71 -3.55 -28.90
CA GLY A 8 -9.27 -3.69 -30.29
C GLY A 8 -8.40 -2.55 -30.81
N ALA A 9 -8.32 -1.41 -30.12
CA ALA A 9 -7.42 -0.31 -30.46
C ALA A 9 -6.09 -0.39 -29.69
N VAL A 10 -6.18 -0.46 -28.35
CA VAL A 10 -5.02 -0.62 -27.47
C VAL A 10 -5.24 -1.65 -26.36
N ASP A 11 -6.49 -2.08 -26.15
CA ASP A 11 -6.86 -3.07 -25.14
C ASP A 11 -7.32 -4.37 -25.79
N GLU A 12 -7.01 -5.52 -25.20
CA GLU A 12 -7.46 -6.84 -25.64
C GLU A 12 -7.88 -7.68 -24.42
N ILE A 13 -8.97 -8.43 -24.55
CA ILE A 13 -9.40 -9.39 -23.54
C ILE A 13 -8.85 -10.76 -23.92
N ILE A 14 -8.08 -11.37 -23.01
CA ILE A 14 -7.66 -12.76 -23.11
C ILE A 14 -8.70 -13.62 -22.40
N HIS A 15 -9.52 -14.35 -23.16
CA HIS A 15 -10.58 -15.19 -22.61
C HIS A 15 -10.05 -16.58 -22.27
N LEU A 16 -9.73 -16.83 -21.00
CA LEU A 16 -9.23 -18.15 -20.56
C LEU A 16 -10.35 -19.20 -20.38
N GLY A 17 -11.63 -18.78 -20.43
CA GLY A 17 -12.77 -19.68 -20.32
C GLY A 17 -12.92 -20.65 -21.50
N ASP A 18 -12.25 -20.38 -22.62
CA ASP A 18 -12.26 -21.26 -23.80
C ASP A 18 -11.48 -22.57 -23.56
N PHE A 19 -10.69 -22.63 -22.48
CA PHE A 19 -9.79 -23.75 -22.20
C PHE A 19 -10.23 -24.64 -21.04
N TRP A 20 -11.47 -24.52 -20.56
CA TRP A 20 -12.01 -25.45 -19.57
C TRP A 20 -12.89 -26.54 -20.21
N ASP A 21 -13.02 -27.65 -19.51
CA ASP A 21 -14.00 -28.71 -19.75
C ASP A 21 -15.29 -28.35 -19.02
N GLU A 22 -16.29 -27.91 -19.78
CA GLU A 22 -17.56 -27.43 -19.21
C GLU A 22 -18.32 -28.54 -18.48
N GLU A 23 -18.32 -29.77 -18.98
CA GLU A 23 -19.03 -30.89 -18.36
C GLU A 23 -18.46 -31.21 -16.97
N LYS A 24 -17.13 -31.19 -16.84
CA LYS A 24 -16.45 -31.38 -15.54
C LYS A 24 -16.80 -30.27 -14.55
N ILE A 25 -16.84 -29.02 -14.98
CA ILE A 25 -17.21 -27.88 -14.10
C ILE A 25 -18.68 -27.95 -13.71
N GLN A 26 -19.58 -28.26 -14.65
CA GLN A 26 -21.01 -28.40 -14.37
C GLN A 26 -21.28 -29.50 -13.33
N ALA A 27 -20.53 -30.60 -13.35
CA ALA A 27 -20.65 -31.70 -12.39
C ALA A 27 -20.35 -31.28 -10.93
N VAL A 28 -19.52 -30.25 -10.72
CA VAL A 28 -19.14 -29.71 -9.40
C VAL A 28 -19.73 -28.32 -9.12
N LYS A 29 -20.73 -27.91 -9.91
CA LYS A 29 -21.35 -26.57 -9.86
C LYS A 29 -21.77 -26.15 -8.46
N GLN A 30 -22.42 -27.04 -7.70
CA GLN A 30 -22.94 -26.69 -6.38
C GLN A 30 -21.82 -26.40 -5.38
N GLN A 31 -20.74 -27.18 -5.44
CA GLN A 31 -19.55 -26.99 -4.61
C GLN A 31 -18.89 -25.64 -4.92
N VAL A 32 -18.68 -25.35 -6.21
CA VAL A 32 -18.12 -24.06 -6.66
C VAL A 32 -18.96 -22.88 -6.17
N LEU A 33 -20.30 -22.94 -6.32
CA LEU A 33 -21.19 -21.87 -5.87
C LEU A 33 -21.13 -21.68 -4.35
N GLN A 34 -21.11 -22.75 -3.58
CA GLN A 34 -21.04 -22.69 -2.11
C GLN A 34 -19.71 -22.11 -1.63
N THR A 35 -18.59 -22.58 -2.20
CA THR A 35 -17.25 -22.07 -1.90
C THR A 35 -17.12 -20.59 -2.27
N ASN A 36 -17.63 -20.16 -3.42
CA ASN A 36 -17.59 -18.75 -3.82
C ASN A 36 -18.41 -17.85 -2.86
N ILE A 37 -19.61 -18.29 -2.43
CA ILE A 37 -20.39 -17.59 -1.41
C ILE A 37 -19.60 -17.49 -0.10
N ARG A 38 -18.91 -18.57 0.29
CA ARG A 38 -18.10 -18.61 1.50
C ARG A 38 -16.90 -17.65 1.43
N VAL A 39 -16.15 -17.64 0.33
CA VAL A 39 -15.06 -16.69 0.06
C VAL A 39 -15.55 -15.26 0.20
N GLY A 40 -16.66 -14.91 -0.47
CA GLY A 40 -17.24 -13.57 -0.38
C GLY A 40 -17.62 -13.19 1.06
N ARG A 41 -18.17 -14.12 1.84
CA ARG A 41 -18.50 -13.89 3.24
C ARG A 41 -17.26 -13.69 4.12
N LEU A 42 -16.19 -14.45 3.88
CA LEU A 42 -14.94 -14.32 4.63
C LEU A 42 -14.27 -12.97 4.38
N PHE A 43 -14.18 -12.52 3.13
CA PHE A 43 -13.70 -11.17 2.81
C PHE A 43 -14.57 -10.07 3.44
N LYS A 44 -15.90 -10.21 3.39
CA LYS A 44 -16.80 -9.24 4.04
C LYS A 44 -16.53 -9.13 5.55
N ILE A 45 -16.28 -10.25 6.22
CA ILE A 45 -15.90 -10.24 7.64
C ILE A 45 -14.56 -9.53 7.83
N ALA A 46 -13.54 -9.83 7.01
CA ALA A 46 -12.25 -9.15 7.07
C ALA A 46 -12.38 -7.63 6.91
N TYR A 47 -13.20 -7.16 5.97
CA TYR A 47 -13.42 -5.74 5.76
C TYR A 47 -14.15 -5.06 6.93
N HIS A 48 -15.12 -5.73 7.56
CA HIS A 48 -15.72 -5.20 8.79
C HIS A 48 -14.69 -5.07 9.92
N GLN A 49 -13.74 -5.99 10.02
CA GLN A 49 -12.67 -5.94 11.03
C GLN A 49 -11.66 -4.83 10.75
N LEU A 50 -11.35 -4.54 9.47
CA LEU A 50 -10.56 -3.37 9.11
C LEU A 50 -11.30 -2.05 9.39
N ALA A 51 -12.62 -2.01 9.17
CA ALA A 51 -13.44 -0.86 9.53
C ALA A 51 -13.45 -0.62 11.05
N GLU A 52 -13.58 -1.69 11.86
CA GLU A 52 -13.44 -1.63 13.32
C GLU A 52 -12.04 -1.14 13.73
N ALA A 53 -10.98 -1.68 13.12
CA ALA A 53 -9.61 -1.24 13.35
C ALA A 53 -9.43 0.27 13.07
N LYS A 54 -10.06 0.80 12.01
CA LYS A 54 -10.02 2.25 11.72
C LYS A 54 -10.66 3.08 12.84
N VAL A 55 -11.80 2.66 13.37
CA VAL A 55 -12.46 3.36 14.49
C VAL A 55 -11.57 3.36 15.74
N ILE A 56 -10.97 2.21 16.09
CA ILE A 56 -10.05 2.12 17.24
C ILE A 56 -8.79 2.96 17.00
N LYS A 57 -8.32 3.03 15.76
CA LYS A 57 -7.19 3.90 15.39
C LYS A 57 -7.52 5.37 15.63
N ASP A 58 -8.72 5.81 15.26
CA ASP A 58 -9.14 7.21 15.46
C ASP A 58 -9.24 7.56 16.95
N GLU A 59 -9.72 6.62 17.77
CA GLU A 59 -9.66 6.73 19.23
C GLU A 59 -8.21 6.89 19.72
N LEU A 60 -7.30 6.01 19.30
CA LEU A 60 -5.88 6.07 19.70
C LEU A 60 -5.22 7.38 19.25
N ASP A 61 -5.44 7.80 18.01
CA ASP A 61 -4.89 9.04 17.46
C ASP A 61 -5.41 10.25 18.26
N SER A 62 -6.66 10.23 18.75
CA SER A 62 -7.22 11.36 19.52
C SER A 62 -6.39 11.70 20.78
N TYR A 63 -5.98 10.69 21.56
CA TYR A 63 -5.17 10.90 22.76
C TYR A 63 -3.76 11.42 22.43
N LEU A 64 -3.16 10.86 21.37
CA LEU A 64 -1.81 11.20 20.94
C LEU A 64 -1.74 12.61 20.31
N GLU A 65 -2.79 12.99 19.58
CA GLU A 65 -2.90 14.34 19.01
C GLU A 65 -3.13 15.41 20.07
N GLU A 66 -3.93 15.12 21.11
CA GLU A 66 -4.10 16.02 22.25
C GLU A 66 -2.78 16.27 22.97
N ALA A 67 -1.97 15.23 23.16
CA ALA A 67 -0.66 15.34 23.78
C ALA A 67 0.37 16.08 22.89
N ALA A 68 0.12 16.26 21.60
CA ALA A 68 1.13 16.75 20.67
C ALA A 68 1.23 18.28 20.60
N ASN A 69 2.46 18.79 20.65
CA ASN A 69 2.74 20.18 20.28
C ASN A 69 2.72 20.34 18.75
N ARG A 70 1.55 20.69 18.20
CA ARG A 70 1.35 20.87 16.75
C ARG A 70 2.31 21.88 16.11
N SER A 71 2.67 22.97 16.80
CA SER A 71 3.63 23.95 16.28
C SER A 71 5.02 23.35 16.05
N ARG A 72 5.48 22.45 16.94
CA ARG A 72 6.76 21.75 16.77
C ARG A 72 6.72 20.66 15.70
N VAL A 73 5.56 20.02 15.50
CA VAL A 73 5.32 19.13 14.36
C VAL A 73 5.40 19.90 13.03
N HIS A 74 4.77 21.08 12.95
CA HIS A 74 4.88 21.97 11.77
C HIS A 74 6.33 22.41 11.51
N GLU A 75 7.07 22.76 12.57
CA GLU A 75 8.50 23.10 12.47
C GLU A 75 9.30 21.92 11.89
N THR A 76 9.01 20.69 12.31
CA THR A 76 9.65 19.48 11.80
C THR A 76 9.33 19.25 10.32
N ALA A 77 8.05 19.39 9.94
CA ALA A 77 7.65 19.32 8.53
C ALA A 77 8.40 20.35 7.68
N TRP A 78 8.49 21.60 8.16
CA TRP A 78 9.18 22.66 7.44
C TRP A 78 10.68 22.39 7.29
N LYS A 79 11.35 21.85 8.31
CA LYS A 79 12.77 21.44 8.23
C LYS A 79 13.00 20.36 7.16
N ILE A 80 12.09 19.39 7.04
CA ILE A 80 12.17 18.35 6.01
C ILE A 80 11.90 18.94 4.64
N ILE A 81 10.84 19.74 4.48
CA ILE A 81 10.51 20.45 3.22
C ILE A 81 11.71 21.26 2.74
N LYS A 82 12.32 22.06 3.61
CA LYS A 82 13.53 22.84 3.27
C LYS A 82 14.65 21.93 2.80
N SER A 83 14.96 20.86 3.54
CA SER A 83 16.04 19.93 3.17
C SER A 83 15.79 19.16 1.87
N VAL A 84 14.53 18.86 1.57
CA VAL A 84 14.11 18.17 0.33
C VAL A 84 14.17 19.12 -0.88
N THR A 85 13.92 20.40 -0.66
CA THR A 85 13.75 21.40 -1.74
C THR A 85 14.93 22.37 -1.89
N GLU A 86 15.97 22.26 -1.07
CA GLU A 86 17.11 23.20 -1.01
C GLU A 86 17.77 23.44 -2.37
N ASP A 87 18.03 22.36 -3.13
CA ASP A 87 18.66 22.41 -4.46
C ASP A 87 17.67 22.13 -5.59
N ALA A 88 16.36 22.12 -5.30
CA ALA A 88 15.35 21.75 -6.27
C ALA A 88 15.03 22.94 -7.20
N PRO A 89 15.34 22.86 -8.52
CA PRO A 89 14.83 23.86 -9.43
C PRO A 89 13.31 23.74 -9.48
N VAL A 90 12.66 24.88 -9.34
CA VAL A 90 11.22 24.97 -9.48
C VAL A 90 10.86 24.75 -10.94
N GLN A 91 9.80 23.98 -11.21
CA GLN A 91 9.34 23.65 -12.55
C GLN A 91 7.91 24.09 -12.74
N TYR A 92 7.64 24.82 -13.81
CA TYR A 92 6.29 25.28 -14.13
C TYR A 92 6.00 25.18 -15.62
N GLU A 93 6.81 24.44 -16.37
CA GLU A 93 6.60 24.21 -17.80
C GLU A 93 5.41 23.28 -18.06
N ARG A 94 5.04 22.46 -17.08
CA ARG A 94 3.83 21.63 -17.09
C ARG A 94 3.32 21.37 -15.68
N GLU A 95 2.08 20.90 -15.59
CA GLU A 95 1.55 20.34 -14.35
C GLU A 95 2.39 19.13 -13.90
N PRO A 96 2.83 19.08 -12.63
CA PRO A 96 3.52 17.93 -12.07
C PRO A 96 2.56 16.74 -11.91
N LYS A 97 3.08 15.53 -12.10
CA LYS A 97 2.31 14.30 -11.91
C LYS A 97 2.45 13.80 -10.47
N ALA A 98 1.34 13.46 -9.84
CA ALA A 98 1.30 12.73 -8.58
C ALA A 98 0.72 11.32 -8.84
N ARG A 99 1.56 10.29 -8.75
CA ARG A 99 1.11 8.90 -8.86
C ARG A 99 0.73 8.39 -7.47
N HIS A 100 -0.53 8.03 -7.28
CA HIS A 100 -1.04 7.53 -5.99
C HIS A 100 -1.09 6.01 -5.96
N LEU A 101 -0.46 5.40 -4.95
CA LEU A 101 -0.26 3.95 -4.81
C LEU A 101 -0.33 3.53 -3.32
N PHE A 102 -0.13 2.25 -3.03
CA PHE A 102 0.08 1.73 -1.69
C PHE A 102 1.44 1.01 -1.64
N ALA A 103 2.23 1.25 -0.59
CA ALA A 103 3.51 0.57 -0.41
C ALA A 103 3.39 -0.73 0.40
N THR A 104 2.29 -0.85 1.13
CA THR A 104 1.98 -1.90 2.10
C THR A 104 0.58 -2.45 1.87
N ALA A 105 0.33 -3.68 2.30
CA ALA A 105 -0.97 -4.33 2.17
C ALA A 105 -1.22 -5.35 3.30
N PHE A 106 -2.49 -5.58 3.63
CA PHE A 106 -2.91 -6.72 4.44
C PHE A 106 -3.12 -7.93 3.52
N THR A 107 -2.31 -8.96 3.69
CA THR A 107 -2.32 -10.17 2.84
C THR A 107 -2.69 -11.41 3.66
N PRO A 108 -3.01 -12.55 3.02
CA PRO A 108 -3.17 -13.84 3.71
C PRO A 108 -1.98 -14.21 4.61
N GLY A 109 -0.76 -13.81 4.24
CA GLY A 109 0.47 -14.08 5.01
C GLY A 109 0.80 -13.03 6.08
N GLY A 110 -0.08 -12.05 6.31
CA GLY A 110 0.19 -10.93 7.22
C GLY A 110 0.33 -9.60 6.49
N GLN A 111 0.86 -8.60 7.19
CA GLN A 111 1.23 -7.33 6.55
C GLN A 111 2.43 -7.55 5.63
N TRP A 112 2.35 -7.04 4.41
CA TRP A 112 3.40 -7.16 3.40
C TRP A 112 3.74 -5.81 2.80
N HIS A 113 4.95 -5.66 2.26
CA HIS A 113 5.40 -4.43 1.61
C HIS A 113 6.37 -4.69 0.45
N HIS A 114 6.50 -3.69 -0.41
CA HIS A 114 7.51 -3.66 -1.49
C HIS A 114 8.47 -2.47 -1.36
N LEU A 115 8.67 -1.96 -0.14
CA LEU A 115 9.53 -0.80 0.15
C LEU A 115 10.94 -0.89 -0.47
N ASP A 116 11.57 -2.06 -0.48
CA ASP A 116 12.93 -2.21 -1.05
C ASP A 116 12.95 -1.90 -2.55
N THR A 117 11.95 -2.39 -3.30
CA THR A 117 11.76 -2.10 -4.73
C THR A 117 11.35 -0.65 -4.95
N ILE A 118 10.44 -0.13 -4.12
CA ILE A 118 9.95 1.25 -4.23
C ILE A 118 11.09 2.26 -3.99
N LEU A 119 12.03 1.94 -3.11
CA LEU A 119 13.15 2.81 -2.73
C LEU A 119 14.47 2.48 -3.46
N GLN A 120 14.47 1.55 -4.42
CA GLN A 120 15.69 0.99 -5.03
C GLN A 120 16.59 2.03 -5.72
N ASP A 121 16.02 3.17 -6.16
CA ASP A 121 16.75 4.25 -6.85
C ASP A 121 16.95 5.50 -5.96
N ILE A 122 16.58 5.41 -4.67
CA ILE A 122 16.58 6.55 -3.75
C ILE A 122 17.88 6.63 -2.97
N LYS A 123 18.53 7.80 -3.01
CA LYS A 123 19.80 8.05 -2.32
C LYS A 123 19.65 8.63 -0.92
N LYS A 124 18.62 9.45 -0.71
CA LYS A 124 18.37 10.17 0.54
C LYS A 124 17.01 9.80 1.10
N LEU A 125 16.97 9.17 2.27
CA LEU A 125 15.73 8.85 2.99
C LEU A 125 15.57 9.76 4.20
N TYR A 126 14.42 10.42 4.31
CA TYR A 126 13.97 11.12 5.50
C TYR A 126 12.95 10.23 6.21
N LEU A 127 13.32 9.67 7.36
CA LEU A 127 12.44 8.80 8.15
C LEU A 127 11.81 9.61 9.29
N VAL A 128 10.47 9.65 9.30
CA VAL A 128 9.68 10.34 10.33
C VAL A 128 9.09 9.29 11.27
N THR A 129 9.54 9.23 12.51
CA THR A 129 9.07 8.22 13.47
C THR A 129 8.19 8.83 14.54
N GLY A 130 7.30 8.05 15.12
CA GLY A 130 6.55 8.46 16.30
C GLY A 130 5.24 7.71 16.49
N ASP A 131 4.81 7.65 17.74
CA ASP A 131 3.58 6.96 18.15
C ASP A 131 2.33 7.59 17.53
N ALA A 132 2.31 8.92 17.39
CA ALA A 132 1.23 9.68 16.79
C ALA A 132 1.26 9.54 15.25
N THR A 133 0.83 8.38 14.75
CA THR A 133 0.94 8.03 13.32
C THR A 133 0.13 8.95 12.39
N SER A 134 -0.93 9.60 12.87
CA SER A 134 -1.63 10.65 12.11
C SER A 134 -0.73 11.88 11.87
N LEU A 135 0.07 12.26 12.87
CA LEU A 135 1.01 13.39 12.78
C LEU A 135 2.23 13.07 11.91
N THR A 136 2.75 11.83 11.95
CA THR A 136 3.81 11.43 11.00
C THR A 136 3.28 11.44 9.56
N SER A 137 2.05 10.96 9.34
CA SER A 137 1.37 11.04 8.03
C SER A 137 1.14 12.48 7.56
N TYR A 138 0.78 13.38 8.48
CA TYR A 138 0.67 14.81 8.20
C TYR A 138 1.99 15.39 7.68
N VAL A 139 3.12 15.07 8.33
CA VAL A 139 4.45 15.54 7.91
C VAL A 139 4.79 15.05 6.50
N VAL A 140 4.60 13.75 6.23
CA VAL A 140 4.87 13.17 4.91
C VAL A 140 3.98 13.83 3.84
N GLY A 141 2.69 14.01 4.13
CA GLY A 141 1.75 14.67 3.22
C GLY A 141 2.07 16.15 2.99
N ALA A 142 2.60 16.87 3.99
CA ALA A 142 3.06 18.24 3.83
C ALA A 142 4.24 18.33 2.86
N VAL A 143 5.18 17.37 2.91
CA VAL A 143 6.27 17.28 1.94
C VAL A 143 5.75 16.98 0.54
N ALA A 144 4.83 16.02 0.41
CA ALA A 144 4.24 15.67 -0.89
C ALA A 144 3.59 16.89 -1.56
N ARG A 145 2.77 17.63 -0.82
CA ARG A 145 2.17 18.88 -1.31
C ARG A 145 3.22 19.92 -1.68
N ALA A 146 4.24 20.13 -0.83
CA ALA A 146 5.28 21.13 -1.08
C ALA A 146 6.19 20.81 -2.26
N ALA A 147 6.39 19.53 -2.58
CA ALA A 147 7.11 19.07 -3.76
C ALA A 147 6.24 19.28 -5.01
N HIS A 148 4.97 18.88 -4.96
CA HIS A 148 4.02 19.06 -6.05
C HIS A 148 3.84 20.55 -6.40
N THR A 149 3.65 21.44 -5.41
CA THR A 149 3.51 22.88 -5.68
C THR A 149 4.77 23.55 -6.23
N ARG A 150 5.92 22.86 -6.21
CA ARG A 150 7.17 23.29 -6.85
C ARG A 150 7.38 22.70 -8.25
N GLY A 151 6.40 21.97 -8.80
CA GLY A 151 6.52 21.35 -10.11
C GLY A 151 7.21 19.99 -10.14
N LEU A 152 7.37 19.35 -8.99
CA LEU A 152 8.06 18.06 -8.92
C LEU A 152 7.06 16.92 -9.06
N ASP A 153 7.37 15.97 -9.95
CA ASP A 153 6.65 14.71 -10.00
C ASP A 153 6.87 13.93 -8.69
N THR A 154 5.80 13.30 -8.19
CA THR A 154 5.83 12.54 -6.95
C THR A 154 5.19 11.17 -7.10
N GLY A 155 5.72 10.19 -6.36
CA GLY A 155 5.03 8.94 -6.05
C GLY A 155 4.50 9.01 -4.63
N VAL A 156 3.18 9.07 -4.46
CA VAL A 156 2.52 9.21 -3.16
C VAL A 156 1.93 7.86 -2.77
N PHE A 157 2.38 7.30 -1.65
CA PHE A 157 1.97 5.99 -1.16
C PHE A 157 1.12 6.14 0.09
N HIS A 158 -0.10 5.64 0.03
CA HIS A 158 -1.11 5.80 1.06
C HIS A 158 -1.10 4.64 2.05
N CYS A 159 -1.68 4.88 3.22
CA CYS A 159 -1.92 3.86 4.24
C CYS A 159 -3.11 2.97 3.84
N PRO A 160 -2.97 1.63 3.80
CA PRO A 160 -4.07 0.75 3.41
C PRO A 160 -5.24 0.75 4.41
N LEU A 161 -5.01 1.12 5.69
CA LEU A 161 -6.06 1.23 6.70
C LEU A 161 -6.79 2.59 6.67
N ALA A 162 -6.10 3.63 6.21
CA ALA A 162 -6.62 5.00 6.15
C ALA A 162 -6.09 5.71 4.88
N PRO A 163 -6.73 5.52 3.71
CA PRO A 163 -6.18 5.98 2.42
C PRO A 163 -5.95 7.50 2.30
N ASP A 164 -6.52 8.32 3.17
CA ASP A 164 -6.23 9.77 3.22
C ASP A 164 -4.86 10.07 3.88
N ASN A 165 -4.31 9.12 4.62
CA ASN A 165 -3.01 9.23 5.26
C ASN A 165 -1.90 8.72 4.34
N ILE A 166 -0.80 9.47 4.27
CA ILE A 166 0.34 9.16 3.41
C ILE A 166 1.45 8.49 4.23
N ASP A 167 1.88 7.32 3.80
CA ASP A 167 2.96 6.54 4.41
C ASP A 167 4.33 6.92 3.86
N LEU A 168 4.41 7.21 2.56
CA LEU A 168 5.66 7.46 1.84
C LEU A 168 5.41 8.44 0.69
N VAL A 169 6.34 9.36 0.47
CA VAL A 169 6.45 10.13 -0.77
C VAL A 169 7.82 9.98 -1.40
N LEU A 170 7.85 9.60 -2.67
CA LEU A 170 9.01 9.60 -3.54
C LEU A 170 9.09 10.90 -4.32
N ILE A 171 10.30 11.44 -4.45
CA ILE A 171 10.58 12.63 -5.24
C ILE A 171 11.78 12.31 -6.14
N PRO A 172 11.55 11.62 -7.28
CA PRO A 172 12.61 11.00 -8.08
C PRO A 172 13.68 11.98 -8.56
N ARG A 173 13.29 13.18 -9.02
CA ARG A 173 14.23 14.20 -9.52
C ARG A 173 15.22 14.67 -8.45
N GLN A 174 14.82 14.63 -7.18
CA GLN A 174 15.66 14.99 -6.03
C GLN A 174 16.44 13.79 -5.49
N GLY A 175 16.18 12.58 -6.02
CA GLY A 175 16.77 11.33 -5.55
C GLY A 175 16.48 11.05 -4.07
N CYS A 176 15.31 11.49 -3.58
CA CYS A 176 14.95 11.39 -2.18
C CYS A 176 13.53 10.86 -1.93
N ALA A 177 13.33 10.33 -0.74
CA ALA A 177 12.04 9.89 -0.24
C ALA A 177 11.81 10.39 1.19
N VAL A 178 10.56 10.66 1.55
CA VAL A 178 10.14 10.90 2.94
C VAL A 178 9.13 9.82 3.32
N MET A 179 9.44 9.07 4.36
CA MET A 179 8.66 7.92 4.79
C MET A 179 8.40 8.04 6.28
N LYS A 180 7.20 7.67 6.75
CA LYS A 180 7.00 7.46 8.19
C LYS A 180 7.36 6.03 8.60
N ASP A 181 7.52 5.79 9.89
CA ASP A 181 7.38 4.44 10.42
C ASP A 181 5.94 3.92 10.20
N ILE A 182 5.84 2.70 9.68
CA ILE A 182 4.55 2.05 9.39
C ILE A 182 4.38 0.93 10.43
N PRO A 183 3.39 1.04 11.35
CA PRO A 183 3.18 0.02 12.37
C PRO A 183 2.95 -1.36 11.76
N GLY A 184 3.67 -2.38 12.25
CA GLY A 184 3.57 -3.76 11.77
C GLY A 184 4.46 -4.08 10.56
N ILE A 185 5.24 -3.09 10.06
CA ILE A 185 6.19 -3.28 8.96
C ILE A 185 7.63 -3.13 9.48
N GLU A 186 8.45 -4.15 9.27
CA GLU A 186 9.89 -4.08 9.55
C GLU A 186 10.66 -3.62 8.31
N PHE A 187 11.05 -2.35 8.30
CA PHE A 187 11.91 -1.80 7.26
C PHE A 187 13.28 -1.42 7.81
N LYS A 188 14.34 -1.79 7.08
CA LYS A 188 15.73 -1.47 7.40
C LYS A 188 16.37 -0.79 6.20
N ALA A 189 16.68 0.50 6.31
CA ALA A 189 17.27 1.26 5.22
C ALA A 189 18.58 0.66 4.69
N GLN A 190 19.35 -0.02 5.55
CA GLN A 190 20.56 -0.74 5.14
C GLN A 190 20.33 -1.89 4.15
N ASN A 191 19.09 -2.38 4.02
CA ASN A 191 18.74 -3.42 3.06
C ASN A 191 18.55 -2.88 1.64
N VAL A 192 18.56 -1.56 1.45
CA VAL A 192 18.39 -0.90 0.15
C VAL A 192 19.71 -0.25 -0.27
N PRO A 193 20.50 -0.87 -1.18
CA PRO A 193 21.86 -0.43 -1.49
C PRO A 193 21.99 1.02 -1.98
N ALA A 194 20.98 1.55 -2.66
CA ALA A 194 21.01 2.92 -3.16
C ALA A 194 20.93 3.98 -2.06
N ILE A 195 20.39 3.65 -0.87
CA ILE A 195 20.22 4.60 0.23
C ILE A 195 21.59 4.82 0.90
N THR A 196 22.23 5.94 0.58
CA THR A 196 23.52 6.33 1.17
C THR A 196 23.36 7.31 2.33
N LYS A 197 22.18 7.93 2.51
CA LYS A 197 21.93 8.91 3.56
C LYS A 197 20.55 8.74 4.17
N VAL A 198 20.50 8.55 5.48
CA VAL A 198 19.25 8.50 6.26
C VAL A 198 19.24 9.66 7.26
N LYS A 199 18.14 10.41 7.31
CA LYS A 199 17.89 11.42 8.36
C LYS A 199 16.64 11.02 9.14
N LEU A 200 16.77 10.92 10.46
CA LEU A 200 15.69 10.53 11.37
C LEU A 200 15.06 11.77 12.02
N TYR A 201 13.73 11.80 12.08
CA TYR A 201 12.94 12.82 12.76
C TYR A 201 11.92 12.14 13.67
N ASN A 202 12.19 12.11 14.98
CA ASN A 202 11.27 11.53 15.96
C ASN A 202 10.27 12.58 16.44
N LEU A 203 8.97 12.33 16.26
CA LEU A 203 7.90 13.21 16.72
C LEU A 203 7.51 12.99 18.18
N ASN A 204 7.93 11.88 18.82
CA ASN A 204 7.65 11.63 20.23
C ASN A 204 8.24 12.71 21.16
N GLN A 205 9.34 13.34 20.74
CA GLN A 205 9.94 14.47 21.47
C GLN A 205 9.01 15.70 21.57
N HIS A 206 7.92 15.73 20.79
CA HIS A 206 6.93 16.80 20.78
C HIS A 206 5.64 16.41 21.51
N LEU A 207 5.60 15.26 22.17
CA LEU A 207 4.46 14.81 22.97
C LEU A 207 4.61 15.27 24.42
N ASN A 208 3.51 15.69 25.02
CA ASN A 208 3.45 16.04 26.43
C ASN A 208 3.18 14.79 27.27
N GLU A 209 4.22 14.33 27.97
CA GLU A 209 4.16 13.14 28.83
C GLU A 209 3.09 13.24 29.93
N SER A 210 2.80 14.43 30.45
CA SER A 210 1.77 14.57 31.50
C SER A 210 0.37 14.31 30.96
N ILE A 211 0.09 14.68 29.70
CA ILE A 211 -1.19 14.38 29.03
C ILE A 211 -1.25 12.89 28.68
N LEU A 212 -0.16 12.32 28.17
CA LEU A 212 -0.10 10.88 27.88
C LEU A 212 -0.35 10.04 29.13
N ALA A 213 0.17 10.45 30.28
CA ALA A 213 -0.03 9.75 31.55
C ALA A 213 -1.50 9.69 31.98
N VAL A 214 -2.31 10.71 31.64
CA VAL A 214 -3.76 10.72 31.92
C VAL A 214 -4.47 9.61 31.14
N TYR A 215 -4.05 9.37 29.89
CA TYR A 215 -4.69 8.41 28.97
C TYR A 215 -3.95 7.06 28.87
N GLY A 216 -3.00 6.77 29.76
CA GLY A 216 -2.12 5.61 29.62
C GLY A 216 -2.90 4.29 29.49
N SER A 217 -3.97 4.13 30.27
CA SER A 217 -4.79 2.91 30.26
C SER A 217 -5.62 2.76 28.97
N GLU A 218 -6.12 3.88 28.45
CA GLU A 218 -6.92 3.99 27.25
C GLU A 218 -6.06 3.75 26.01
N ILE A 219 -4.86 4.36 25.97
CA ILE A 219 -3.86 4.15 24.92
C ILE A 219 -3.46 2.67 24.85
N ASP A 220 -3.15 2.05 25.99
CA ASP A 220 -2.79 0.63 26.04
C ASP A 220 -3.93 -0.29 25.59
N SER A 221 -5.16 0.03 26.01
CA SER A 221 -6.37 -0.67 25.58
C SER A 221 -6.58 -0.54 24.06
N ALA A 222 -6.48 0.67 23.52
CA ALA A 222 -6.66 0.95 22.10
C ALA A 222 -5.59 0.25 21.25
N ARG A 223 -4.32 0.27 21.67
CA ARG A 223 -3.23 -0.46 20.99
C ARG A 223 -3.50 -1.97 20.91
N LYS A 224 -3.92 -2.57 22.02
CA LYS A 224 -4.25 -4.02 22.09
C LYS A 224 -5.44 -4.36 21.19
N ARG A 225 -6.52 -3.57 21.27
CA ARG A 225 -7.72 -3.76 20.43
C ARG A 225 -7.41 -3.56 18.95
N LEU A 226 -6.63 -2.54 18.59
CA LEU A 226 -6.22 -2.26 17.21
C LEU A 226 -5.43 -3.44 16.62
N SER A 227 -4.43 -3.93 17.36
CA SER A 227 -3.66 -5.11 16.96
C SER A 227 -4.56 -6.35 16.80
N ALA A 228 -5.47 -6.58 17.75
CA ALA A 228 -6.42 -7.69 17.68
C ALA A 228 -7.35 -7.62 16.46
N ALA A 229 -7.90 -6.44 16.16
CA ALA A 229 -8.79 -6.22 15.01
C ALA A 229 -8.05 -6.43 13.67
N ILE A 230 -6.83 -5.89 13.53
CA ILE A 230 -5.99 -6.09 12.33
C ILE A 230 -5.65 -7.58 12.16
N ASN A 231 -5.19 -8.25 13.22
CA ASN A 231 -4.83 -9.66 13.15
C ASN A 231 -6.05 -10.53 12.82
N ARG A 232 -7.22 -10.17 13.35
CA ARG A 232 -8.48 -10.84 13.02
C ARG A 232 -8.84 -10.64 11.56
N ALA A 233 -8.72 -9.43 11.02
CA ALA A 233 -8.92 -9.18 9.59
C ALA A 233 -7.99 -10.06 8.72
N ILE A 234 -6.68 -10.06 9.01
CA ILE A 234 -5.68 -10.89 8.33
C ILE A 234 -6.07 -12.37 8.40
N SER A 235 -6.52 -12.87 9.57
CA SER A 235 -6.94 -14.27 9.70
C SER A 235 -8.13 -14.64 8.81
N TYR A 236 -9.06 -13.71 8.57
CA TYR A 236 -10.19 -13.94 7.66
C TYR A 236 -9.78 -13.81 6.19
N ILE A 237 -8.82 -12.95 5.87
CA ILE A 237 -8.18 -12.90 4.54
C ILE A 237 -7.46 -14.24 4.26
N ALA A 238 -6.74 -14.78 5.24
CA ALA A 238 -6.09 -16.08 5.13
C ALA A 238 -7.09 -17.21 4.87
N LYS A 239 -8.17 -17.28 5.66
CA LYS A 239 -9.28 -18.24 5.44
C LYS A 239 -9.96 -18.06 4.09
N ALA A 240 -10.12 -16.82 3.61
CA ALA A 240 -10.70 -16.56 2.30
C ALA A 240 -9.79 -17.10 1.19
N LYS A 241 -8.47 -16.95 1.33
CA LYS A 241 -7.50 -17.58 0.43
C LYS A 241 -7.56 -19.10 0.51
N GLU A 242 -7.56 -19.71 1.69
CA GLU A 242 -7.66 -21.17 1.84
C GLU A 242 -8.93 -21.73 1.17
N GLU A 243 -10.06 -21.06 1.37
CA GLU A 243 -11.33 -21.44 0.72
C GLU A 243 -11.28 -21.23 -0.80
N HIS A 244 -10.62 -20.17 -1.27
CA HIS A 244 -10.40 -19.94 -2.70
C HIS A 244 -9.48 -21.00 -3.31
N ASP A 245 -8.38 -21.34 -2.65
CA ASP A 245 -7.45 -22.39 -3.06
C ASP A 245 -8.18 -23.76 -3.09
N HIS A 246 -9.11 -24.02 -2.16
CA HIS A 246 -9.99 -25.17 -2.23
C HIS A 246 -10.91 -25.12 -3.47
N MET A 247 -11.47 -23.95 -3.80
CA MET A 247 -12.26 -23.76 -5.03
C MET A 247 -11.45 -24.11 -6.27
N GLU A 248 -10.18 -23.71 -6.32
CA GLU A 248 -9.28 -23.99 -7.45
C GLU A 248 -9.10 -25.49 -7.69
N THR A 249 -9.21 -26.34 -6.65
CA THR A 249 -9.15 -27.80 -6.82
C THR A 249 -10.27 -28.37 -7.70
N TYR A 250 -11.40 -27.67 -7.83
CA TYR A 250 -12.47 -28.03 -8.77
C TYR A 250 -12.15 -27.61 -10.21
N TYR A 251 -11.45 -26.48 -10.38
CA TYR A 251 -11.12 -25.92 -11.68
C TYR A 251 -9.88 -26.56 -12.31
N ILE A 252 -8.82 -26.79 -11.55
CA ILE A 252 -7.53 -27.31 -12.05
C ILE A 252 -7.72 -28.59 -12.91
N PRO A 253 -8.49 -29.62 -12.51
CA PRO A 253 -8.67 -30.84 -13.32
C PRO A 253 -9.50 -30.63 -14.60
N ALA A 254 -10.22 -29.50 -14.68
CA ALA A 254 -11.03 -29.12 -15.83
C ALA A 254 -10.31 -28.17 -16.78
N MET A 255 -9.15 -27.61 -16.41
CA MET A 255 -8.39 -26.71 -17.29
C MET A 255 -7.45 -27.48 -18.22
N ASN A 256 -7.43 -27.09 -19.50
CA ASN A 256 -6.41 -27.51 -20.46
C ASN A 256 -5.18 -26.59 -20.37
N PHE A 257 -4.26 -26.91 -19.47
CA PHE A 257 -3.05 -26.11 -19.26
C PHE A 257 -2.11 -26.08 -20.45
N ASP A 258 -2.10 -27.12 -21.29
CA ASP A 258 -1.26 -27.14 -22.50
C ASP A 258 -1.74 -26.08 -23.51
N ALA A 259 -3.06 -25.98 -23.72
CA ALA A 259 -3.65 -24.97 -24.57
C ALA A 259 -3.47 -23.55 -24.01
N ILE A 260 -3.59 -23.37 -22.68
CA ILE A 260 -3.31 -22.10 -22.02
C ILE A 260 -1.84 -21.69 -22.20
N ASN A 261 -0.91 -22.64 -22.04
CA ASN A 261 0.52 -22.38 -22.23
C ASN A 261 0.82 -22.03 -23.68
N ALA A 262 0.22 -22.71 -24.66
CA ALA A 262 0.35 -22.33 -26.07
C ALA A 262 -0.14 -20.90 -26.32
N LYS A 263 -1.30 -20.52 -25.74
CA LYS A 263 -1.83 -19.15 -25.85
C LYS A 263 -0.92 -18.13 -25.17
N ARG A 264 -0.31 -18.48 -24.04
CA ARG A 264 0.69 -17.65 -23.35
C ARG A 264 1.88 -17.35 -24.25
N GLU A 265 2.46 -18.37 -24.89
CA GLU A 265 3.62 -18.20 -25.78
C GLU A 265 3.27 -17.35 -27.01
N GLU A 266 2.09 -17.54 -27.59
CA GLU A 266 1.59 -16.71 -28.70
C GLU A 266 1.54 -15.22 -28.29
N ILE A 267 0.95 -14.94 -27.12
CA ILE A 267 0.81 -13.57 -26.60
C ILE A 267 2.19 -12.99 -26.27
N LEU A 268 3.07 -13.76 -25.65
CA LEU A 268 4.43 -13.32 -25.31
C LEU A 268 5.22 -12.93 -26.56
N ALA A 269 5.20 -13.76 -27.60
CA ALA A 269 5.87 -13.46 -28.87
C ALA A 269 5.36 -12.16 -29.49
N ARG A 270 4.04 -11.91 -29.44
CA ARG A 270 3.43 -10.68 -29.93
C ARG A 270 3.84 -9.45 -29.12
N VAL A 271 3.88 -9.56 -27.79
CA VAL A 271 4.33 -8.47 -26.90
C VAL A 271 5.80 -8.13 -27.15
N LEU A 272 6.66 -9.13 -27.31
CA LEU A 272 8.09 -8.92 -27.61
C LEU A 272 8.28 -8.22 -28.95
N LYS A 273 7.49 -8.57 -29.98
CA LYS A 273 7.52 -7.89 -31.28
C LYS A 273 7.19 -6.39 -31.17
N TYR A 274 6.20 -6.01 -30.35
CA TYR A 274 5.88 -4.60 -30.13
C TYR A 274 7.02 -3.83 -29.43
N ALA A 275 7.77 -4.50 -28.55
CA ALA A 275 8.92 -3.89 -27.89
C ALA A 275 10.06 -3.60 -28.89
N GLU A 276 10.27 -4.48 -29.86
CA GLU A 276 11.25 -4.27 -30.95
C GLU A 276 10.83 -3.12 -31.88
N GLU A 277 9.55 -3.05 -32.24
CA GLU A 277 8.99 -1.98 -33.09
C GLU A 277 9.00 -0.60 -32.41
N SER A 278 8.88 -0.55 -31.08
CA SER A 278 8.87 0.69 -30.28
C SER A 278 10.27 1.17 -29.86
N GLY A 279 11.29 0.32 -30.02
CA GLY A 279 12.70 0.64 -29.77
C GLY A 279 13.47 1.10 -31.02
N SER A 280 12.79 1.16 -32.17
CA SER A 280 13.27 1.66 -33.47
C SER A 280 12.81 3.10 -33.70
#